data_AF-A0AAE0KW90-F1
#
_entry.id   AF-A0AAE0KW90-F1
#
_cell.length_a   1.000
_cell.length_b   1.000
_cell.length_c   1.000
_cell.angle_alpha   90.00
_cell.angle_beta   90.00
_cell.angle_gamma   90.00
#
_symmetry.space_group_name_H-M   'P 1'
#
loop_
_entity.id
_entity.type
_entity.pdbx_description
1 polymer ?
#
loop_
_entity_poly.entity_id
_entity_poly.type
_entity_poly.pdbx_seq_one_letter_code
_entity_poly.pdbx_strand_id
1 'polypeptide(L)'
;MRGGIVLRSLPRAIAFPGKRLLHTGEAAQTARTTSSSLRDSPKFDPTDTKAVFASKTTNELLFSSLLFEVCSNAFIVKSACQVIHAASRIAAGPASFASAPVMWSVKNSTFPHFCAGETVHDCATVAQHLIDSNVKCIVDHSTEELEIEDAWDQNLRNKCKLLQEASDTMGVAAVFVPLKLTSLGSPRLLEVMTHVMSKVCIAP
;
A
#
# COMPACT_ATOMS: atom_id res chain seq x y z
N MET A 1 6.14 -5.21 -14.70
CA MET A 1 6.73 -4.29 -13.70
C MET A 1 6.90 -5.05 -12.39
N ARG A 2 7.78 -4.61 -11.48
CA ARG A 2 7.68 -5.05 -10.08
C ARG A 2 6.52 -4.26 -9.45
N GLY A 3 5.73 -4.89 -8.58
CA GLY A 3 4.54 -4.27 -8.00
C GLY A 3 4.89 -3.01 -7.21
N GLY A 4 4.10 -1.95 -7.39
CA GLY A 4 4.23 -0.73 -6.57
C GLY A 4 3.75 -0.99 -5.13
N ILE A 5 4.39 -0.30 -4.18
CA ILE A 5 3.91 -0.27 -2.80
C ILE A 5 3.00 0.95 -2.64
N VAL A 6 1.77 0.71 -2.22
CA VAL A 6 0.76 1.73 -1.94
C VAL A 6 0.82 2.05 -0.46
N LEU A 7 1.03 3.32 -0.10
CA LEU A 7 0.83 3.78 1.27
C LEU A 7 -0.58 4.33 1.42
N ARG A 8 -1.35 3.77 2.36
CA ARG A 8 -2.64 4.35 2.76
C ARG A 8 -2.48 5.12 4.05
N SER A 9 -3.02 6.34 4.10
CA SER A 9 -3.09 7.16 5.31
C SER A 9 -4.04 6.53 6.34
N LEU A 10 -3.60 6.45 7.59
CA LEU A 10 -4.47 6.19 8.75
C LEU A 10 -4.58 7.45 9.62
N PRO A 11 -5.74 8.12 9.64
CA PRO A 11 -6.03 9.12 10.65
C PRO A 11 -6.24 8.41 12.00
N ARG A 12 -5.19 8.44 12.83
CA ARG A 12 -5.11 7.88 14.19
C ARG A 12 -5.01 6.34 14.26
N ALA A 13 -4.34 5.86 15.31
CA ALA A 13 -4.16 4.43 15.54
C ALA A 13 -5.50 3.74 15.88
N ILE A 14 -5.83 2.69 15.14
CA ILE A 14 -6.88 1.73 15.51
C ILE A 14 -6.38 0.99 16.76
N ALA A 15 -7.01 1.25 17.90
CA ALA A 15 -6.70 0.56 19.14
C ALA A 15 -7.32 -0.85 19.12
N PHE A 16 -6.53 -1.87 18.78
CA PHE A 16 -6.94 -3.27 18.87
C PHE A 16 -6.95 -3.75 20.34
N PRO A 17 -8.10 -4.20 20.89
CA PRO A 17 -8.19 -4.63 22.28
C PRO A 17 -7.74 -6.09 22.46
N GLY A 18 -6.49 -6.27 22.92
CA GLY A 18 -5.91 -7.57 23.33
C GLY A 18 -5.32 -8.40 22.18
N LYS A 19 -4.34 -9.29 22.40
CA LYS A 19 -3.76 -9.80 23.65
C LYS A 19 -2.23 -9.85 23.63
N ARG A 20 -1.66 -9.78 24.84
CA ARG A 20 -0.28 -10.09 25.27
C ARG A 20 0.47 -11.13 24.42
N LEU A 21 1.56 -10.74 23.75
CA LEU A 21 2.72 -11.60 23.50
C LEU A 21 3.81 -11.35 24.57
N LEU A 22 4.61 -12.37 24.86
CA LEU A 22 5.69 -12.36 25.87
C LEU A 22 7.07 -12.23 25.20
N HIS A 23 8.06 -11.70 25.94
CA HIS A 23 9.44 -11.35 25.53
C HIS A 23 9.52 -10.29 24.40
N THR A 24 9.86 -9.01 24.66
CA THR A 24 11.12 -8.52 25.24
C THR A 24 10.95 -7.14 25.92
N GLY A 25 11.78 -6.82 26.92
CA GLY A 25 11.55 -5.70 27.85
C GLY A 25 11.79 -4.29 27.31
N GLU A 26 12.74 -4.10 26.39
CA GLU A 26 13.23 -2.77 25.98
C GLU A 26 12.31 -2.08 24.96
N ALA A 27 11.85 -2.80 23.92
CA ALA A 27 10.96 -2.24 22.91
C ALA A 27 9.65 -1.67 23.50
N ALA A 28 9.17 -2.27 24.60
CA ALA A 28 7.96 -1.88 25.29
C ALA A 28 8.08 -0.59 26.13
N GLN A 29 9.30 -0.07 26.33
CA GLN A 29 9.54 1.24 26.97
C GLN A 29 9.64 2.35 25.91
N THR A 30 10.43 2.16 24.85
CA THR A 30 10.57 3.11 23.74
C THR A 30 9.21 3.43 23.08
N ALA A 31 8.36 2.42 22.89
CA ALA A 31 7.00 2.61 22.36
C ALA A 31 6.07 3.38 23.32
N ARG A 32 6.29 3.30 24.64
CA ARG A 32 5.48 4.04 25.63
C ARG A 32 5.91 5.50 25.74
N THR A 33 7.21 5.79 25.75
CA THR A 33 7.72 7.17 25.86
C THR A 33 7.43 8.01 24.59
N THR A 34 7.43 7.37 23.42
CA THR A 34 6.99 8.03 22.16
C THR A 34 5.48 8.29 22.11
N SER A 35 4.66 7.42 22.72
CA SER A 35 3.19 7.59 22.77
C SER A 35 2.70 8.79 23.61
N SER A 36 3.55 9.36 24.48
CA SER A 36 3.25 10.61 25.20
C SER A 36 3.48 11.86 24.35
N SER A 37 4.47 11.85 23.45
CA SER A 37 4.83 13.05 22.66
C SER A 37 3.84 13.35 21.52
N LEU A 38 3.05 12.37 21.07
CA LEU A 38 2.08 12.51 19.97
C LEU A 38 0.68 12.95 20.45
N ARG A 39 0.56 13.49 21.67
CA ARG A 39 -0.75 13.92 22.24
C ARG A 39 -1.06 15.39 21.99
N ASP A 40 -0.04 16.23 21.84
CA ASP A 40 -0.18 17.68 21.69
C ASP A 40 -0.05 18.16 20.23
N SER A 41 0.13 17.23 19.28
CA SER A 41 0.08 17.54 17.86
C SER A 41 -1.35 17.94 17.44
N PRO A 42 -1.50 18.93 16.52
CA PRO A 42 -2.81 19.41 16.11
C PRO A 42 -3.68 18.28 15.56
N LYS A 43 -4.96 18.29 15.95
CA LYS A 43 -5.94 17.29 15.55
C LYS A 43 -6.16 17.36 14.03
N PHE A 44 -5.73 16.33 13.30
CA PHE A 44 -6.03 16.19 11.88
C PHE A 44 -7.54 16.22 11.65
N ASP A 45 -8.00 17.22 10.89
CA ASP A 45 -9.40 17.37 10.50
C ASP A 45 -9.51 17.14 8.97
N PRO A 46 -10.17 16.05 8.52
CA PRO A 46 -10.31 15.76 7.10
C PRO A 46 -11.26 16.74 6.37
N THR A 47 -11.96 17.62 7.08
CA THR A 47 -12.85 18.62 6.48
C THR A 47 -12.13 19.94 6.15
N ASP A 48 -10.98 20.22 6.76
CA ASP A 48 -10.16 21.39 6.42
C ASP A 48 -9.18 21.05 5.28
N THR A 49 -9.67 21.19 4.06
CA THR A 49 -8.89 21.05 2.82
C THR A 49 -7.61 21.90 2.82
N LYS A 50 -7.58 23.08 3.46
CA LYS A 50 -6.37 23.93 3.50
C LYS A 50 -5.30 23.32 4.39
N ALA A 51 -5.66 22.80 5.55
CA ALA A 51 -4.73 22.12 6.44
C ALA A 51 -4.22 20.80 5.82
N VAL A 52 -5.10 20.01 5.20
CA VAL A 52 -4.74 18.71 4.59
C VAL A 52 -3.74 18.87 3.44
N PHE A 53 -3.89 19.91 2.61
CA PHE A 53 -3.02 20.15 1.45
C PHE A 53 -1.93 21.21 1.69
N ALA A 54 -1.72 21.66 2.93
CA ALA A 54 -0.72 22.69 3.26
C ALA A 54 0.74 22.30 2.89
N SER A 55 1.05 21.00 2.83
CA SER A 55 2.35 20.46 2.43
C SER A 55 2.52 20.30 0.91
N LYS A 56 1.51 20.63 0.11
CA LYS A 56 1.50 20.45 -1.35
C LYS A 56 1.54 21.76 -2.12
N THR A 57 2.29 21.76 -3.21
CA THR A 57 2.41 22.90 -4.11
C THR A 57 1.19 23.02 -5.03
N THR A 58 0.90 24.24 -5.50
CA THR A 58 -0.19 24.50 -6.45
C THR A 58 -0.10 23.66 -7.72
N ASN A 59 1.12 23.39 -8.21
CA ASN A 59 1.34 22.57 -9.40
C ASN A 59 1.01 21.10 -9.16
N GLU A 60 1.40 20.53 -8.01
CA GLU A 60 1.00 19.16 -7.64
C GLU A 60 -0.51 19.03 -7.48
N LEU A 61 -1.18 20.04 -6.92
CA LEU A 61 -2.64 20.07 -6.75
C LEU A 61 -3.37 20.10 -8.10
N LEU A 62 -2.95 20.98 -9.01
CA LEU A 62 -3.51 21.06 -10.36
C LEU A 62 -3.29 19.77 -11.15
N PHE A 63 -2.08 19.20 -11.09
CA PHE A 63 -1.77 17.93 -11.75
C PHE A 63 -2.56 16.77 -11.16
N SER A 64 -2.71 16.70 -9.83
CA SER A 64 -3.57 15.70 -9.15
C SER A 64 -5.03 15.80 -9.60
N SER A 65 -5.56 17.03 -9.73
CA SER A 65 -6.94 17.27 -10.18
C SER A 65 -7.14 16.80 -11.63
N LEU A 66 -6.24 17.17 -12.54
CA LEU A 66 -6.27 16.74 -13.94
C LEU A 66 -6.15 15.22 -14.06
N LEU A 67 -5.24 14.61 -13.28
CA LEU A 67 -5.07 13.16 -13.24
C LEU A 67 -6.36 12.45 -12.78
N PHE A 68 -7.02 12.97 -11.74
CA PHE A 68 -8.28 12.40 -11.26
C PHE A 68 -9.41 12.53 -12.28
N GLU A 69 -9.52 13.66 -12.99
CA GLU A 69 -10.47 13.86 -14.08
C GLU A 69 -10.24 12.86 -15.24
N VAL A 70 -8.98 12.66 -15.63
CA VAL A 70 -8.58 11.64 -16.62
C VAL A 70 -8.95 10.23 -16.16
N CYS A 71 -8.70 9.89 -14.89
CA CYS A 71 -9.09 8.61 -14.31
C CYS A 71 -10.61 8.43 -14.15
N SER A 72 -11.37 9.52 -14.01
CA SER A 72 -12.84 9.48 -13.97
C SER A 72 -13.47 9.17 -15.33
N ASN A 73 -12.73 9.34 -16.43
CA ASN A 73 -13.22 9.04 -17.77
C ASN A 73 -12.98 7.57 -18.16
N ALA A 74 -14.04 6.76 -18.08
CA ALA A 74 -13.99 5.34 -18.37
C ALA A 74 -13.51 4.98 -19.80
N PHE A 75 -13.66 5.87 -20.79
CA PHE A 75 -13.15 5.62 -22.15
C PHE A 75 -11.62 5.76 -22.20
N ILE A 76 -11.07 6.78 -21.53
CA ILE A 76 -9.62 7.00 -21.48
C ILE A 76 -8.95 5.87 -20.69
N VAL A 77 -9.49 5.51 -19.52
CA VAL A 77 -8.95 4.42 -18.70
C VAL A 77 -8.95 3.08 -19.46
N LYS A 78 -10.05 2.72 -20.13
CA LYS A 78 -10.11 1.49 -20.96
C LYS A 78 -9.06 1.49 -22.07
N SER A 79 -8.92 2.60 -22.78
CA SER A 79 -7.93 2.76 -23.86
C SER A 79 -6.50 2.66 -23.32
N ALA A 80 -6.21 3.30 -22.19
CA ALA A 80 -4.92 3.23 -21.51
C ALA A 80 -4.57 1.79 -21.06
N CYS A 81 -5.52 1.07 -20.46
CA CYS A 81 -5.33 -0.34 -20.09
C CYS A 81 -5.01 -1.22 -21.31
N GLN A 82 -5.70 -1.02 -22.45
CA GLN A 82 -5.41 -1.75 -23.69
C GLN A 82 -3.99 -1.47 -24.21
N VAL A 83 -3.57 -0.19 -24.22
CA VAL A 83 -2.21 0.21 -24.63
C VAL A 83 -1.15 -0.37 -23.70
N ILE A 84 -1.36 -0.34 -22.38
CA ILE A 84 -0.44 -0.92 -21.38
C ILE A 84 -0.35 -2.44 -21.52
N HIS A 85 -1.47 -3.13 -21.77
CA HIS A 85 -1.49 -4.58 -22.03
C HIS A 85 -0.75 -4.93 -23.33
N ALA A 86 -0.92 -4.15 -24.40
CA ALA A 86 -0.18 -4.33 -25.65
C ALA A 86 1.31 -4.09 -25.45
N ALA A 87 1.69 -2.97 -24.80
CA ALA A 87 3.08 -2.65 -24.47
C ALA A 87 3.74 -3.74 -23.61
N SER A 88 3.02 -4.28 -22.62
CA SER A 88 3.53 -5.34 -21.74
C SER A 88 3.78 -6.66 -22.48
N ARG A 89 2.97 -7.00 -23.50
CA ARG A 89 3.22 -8.16 -24.37
C ARG A 89 4.44 -7.94 -25.27
N ILE A 90 4.59 -6.73 -25.82
CA ILE A 90 5.74 -6.34 -26.65
C ILE A 90 7.04 -6.31 -25.81
N ALA A 91 6.96 -5.93 -24.53
CA ALA A 91 8.08 -5.91 -23.59
C ALA A 91 8.72 -7.30 -23.37
N ALA A 92 7.94 -8.38 -23.48
CA ALA A 92 8.41 -9.76 -23.38
C ALA A 92 8.97 -10.33 -24.70
N GLY A 93 8.87 -9.59 -25.80
CA GLY A 93 9.36 -9.98 -27.13
C GLY A 93 10.68 -9.32 -27.53
N PRO A 94 11.18 -9.58 -28.76
CA PRO A 94 12.44 -9.02 -29.26
C PRO A 94 12.40 -7.49 -29.48
N ALA A 95 11.23 -6.86 -29.41
CA ALA A 95 11.02 -5.43 -29.60
C ALA A 95 10.78 -4.68 -28.27
N SER A 96 11.42 -5.12 -27.19
CA SER A 96 11.22 -4.59 -25.83
C SER A 96 11.37 -3.07 -25.72
N PHE A 97 12.26 -2.46 -26.51
CA PHE A 97 12.46 -1.01 -26.59
C PHE A 97 11.18 -0.22 -26.91
N ALA A 98 10.26 -0.78 -27.71
CA ALA A 98 9.02 -0.12 -28.09
C ALA A 98 8.02 0.03 -26.92
N SER A 99 8.17 -0.78 -25.87
CA SER A 99 7.36 -0.66 -24.65
C SER A 99 7.86 0.43 -23.68
N ALA A 100 9.15 0.78 -23.76
CA ALA A 100 9.81 1.65 -22.78
C ALA A 100 9.17 3.05 -22.65
N PRO A 101 8.76 3.76 -23.73
CA PRO A 101 8.12 5.07 -23.61
C PRO A 101 6.80 5.01 -22.84
N VAL A 102 5.96 4.00 -23.09
CA VAL A 102 4.68 3.80 -22.39
C VAL A 102 4.91 3.55 -20.90
N MET A 103 5.85 2.67 -20.58
CA MET A 103 6.19 2.33 -19.19
C MET A 103 6.81 3.52 -18.44
N TRP A 104 7.62 4.33 -19.11
CA TRP A 104 8.16 5.58 -18.57
C TRP A 104 7.07 6.62 -18.33
N SER A 105 6.14 6.82 -19.27
CA SER A 105 4.99 7.71 -19.09
C SER A 105 4.15 7.33 -17.87
N VAL A 106 3.86 6.04 -17.66
CA VAL A 106 3.13 5.55 -16.48
C VAL A 106 3.92 5.83 -15.19
N LYS A 107 5.21 5.49 -15.16
CA LYS A 107 6.07 5.70 -13.99
C LYS A 107 6.25 7.18 -13.60
N ASN A 108 6.16 8.09 -14.56
CA ASN A 108 6.32 9.53 -14.30
C ASN A 108 4.98 10.30 -14.16
N SER A 109 3.82 9.67 -14.33
CA SER A 109 2.50 10.34 -14.24
C SER A 109 1.61 9.78 -13.13
N THR A 110 1.06 8.57 -13.32
CA THR A 110 0.09 7.99 -12.38
C THR A 110 0.78 7.38 -11.15
N PHE A 111 1.96 6.78 -11.36
CA PHE A 111 2.65 6.01 -10.32
C PHE A 111 2.95 6.82 -9.05
N PRO A 112 3.50 8.05 -9.10
CA PRO A 112 3.83 8.81 -7.88
C PRO A 112 2.61 9.30 -7.07
N HIS A 113 1.41 9.28 -7.66
CA HIS A 113 0.17 9.66 -6.96
C HIS A 113 -0.49 8.49 -6.23
N PHE A 114 -0.35 7.26 -6.75
CA PHE A 114 -1.00 6.07 -6.19
C PHE A 114 -0.03 5.15 -5.43
N CYS A 115 1.26 5.16 -5.78
CA CYS A 115 2.31 4.36 -5.14
C CYS A 115 3.35 5.28 -4.50
N ALA A 116 3.83 4.90 -3.31
CA ALA A 116 4.91 5.64 -2.64
C ALA A 116 6.30 5.29 -3.17
N GLY A 117 6.41 4.22 -3.98
CA GLY A 117 7.66 3.79 -4.59
C GLY A 117 7.64 2.34 -5.08
N GLU A 118 8.77 1.91 -5.63
CA GLU A 118 9.01 0.51 -6.04
C GLU A 118 9.74 -0.28 -4.95
N THR A 119 10.43 0.42 -4.03
CA THR A 119 11.18 -0.18 -2.92
C THR A 119 10.66 0.29 -1.56
N VAL A 120 10.99 -0.48 -0.52
CA VAL A 120 10.69 -0.12 0.88
C VAL A 120 11.41 1.18 1.29
N HIS A 121 12.58 1.47 0.70
CA HIS A 121 13.34 2.69 0.96
C HIS A 121 12.66 3.94 0.36
N ASP A 122 12.17 3.87 -0.88
CA ASP A 122 11.37 4.95 -1.49
C ASP A 122 10.15 5.29 -0.61
N CYS A 123 9.47 4.23 -0.14
CA CYS A 123 8.31 4.35 0.72
C CYS A 123 8.65 4.94 2.09
N ALA A 124 9.86 4.73 2.61
CA ALA A 124 10.30 5.29 3.89
C ALA A 124 10.43 6.81 3.80
N THR A 125 10.95 7.34 2.69
CA THR A 125 11.00 8.80 2.43
C THR A 125 9.59 9.41 2.45
N VAL A 126 8.62 8.79 1.75
CA VAL A 126 7.22 9.24 1.78
C VAL A 126 6.61 9.10 3.18
N ALA A 127 6.92 8.03 3.91
CA ALA A 127 6.43 7.81 5.27
C ALA A 127 6.96 8.86 6.27
N GLN A 128 8.20 9.35 6.13
CA GLN A 128 8.73 10.44 6.96
C GLN A 128 7.96 11.74 6.72
N HIS A 129 7.74 12.13 5.46
CA HIS A 129 6.91 13.31 5.14
C HIS A 129 5.48 13.24 5.67
N LEU A 130 4.92 12.02 5.81
CA LEU A 130 3.62 11.80 6.45
C LEU A 130 3.73 11.95 7.99
N ILE A 131 4.79 11.45 8.63
CA ILE A 131 5.03 11.65 10.08
C ILE A 131 5.14 13.13 10.43
N ASP A 132 5.80 13.95 9.62
CA ASP A 132 5.90 15.41 9.82
C ASP A 132 4.51 16.07 9.92
N SER A 133 3.52 15.49 9.23
CA SER A 133 2.12 15.90 9.26
C SER A 133 1.27 15.13 10.28
N ASN A 134 1.90 14.38 11.20
CA ASN A 134 1.29 13.47 12.19
C ASN A 134 0.40 12.37 11.58
N VAL A 135 0.68 11.96 10.34
CA VAL A 135 -0.01 10.88 9.62
C VAL A 135 0.84 9.63 9.63
N LYS A 136 0.22 8.48 9.96
CA LYS A 136 0.87 7.16 9.88
C LYS A 136 0.41 6.40 8.66
N CYS A 137 1.24 5.48 8.16
CA CYS A 137 0.98 4.75 6.92
C CYS A 137 0.68 3.26 7.14
N ILE A 138 -0.15 2.71 6.27
CA ILE A 138 -0.27 1.26 6.01
C ILE A 138 0.62 0.94 4.81
N VAL A 139 1.45 -0.10 4.91
CA VAL A 139 2.40 -0.50 3.84
C VAL A 139 1.79 -1.62 3.00
N ASP A 140 1.02 -1.28 1.97
CA ASP A 140 0.31 -2.23 1.09
C ASP A 140 1.12 -2.55 -0.18
N HIS A 141 1.91 -3.63 -0.13
CA HIS A 141 2.52 -4.19 -1.35
C HIS A 141 1.46 -4.93 -2.16
N SER A 142 1.12 -4.37 -3.31
CA SER A 142 0.14 -4.95 -4.25
C SER A 142 0.74 -6.13 -5.00
N THR A 143 0.79 -7.27 -4.32
CA THR A 143 1.09 -8.57 -4.93
C THR A 143 -0.09 -9.02 -5.79
N GLU A 144 0.16 -9.37 -7.05
CA GLU A 144 -0.87 -9.91 -7.95
C GLU A 144 -1.24 -11.35 -7.58
N GLU A 145 -2.50 -11.71 -7.81
CA GLU A 145 -3.05 -13.02 -7.50
C GLU A 145 -2.70 -14.00 -8.63
N LEU A 146 -1.85 -14.98 -8.32
CA LEU A 146 -1.48 -16.07 -9.22
C LEU A 146 -1.95 -17.38 -8.60
N GLU A 147 -2.81 -18.11 -9.31
CA GLU A 147 -3.24 -19.47 -8.92
C GLU A 147 -2.18 -20.51 -9.32
N ILE A 148 -0.98 -20.35 -8.77
CA ILE A 148 0.16 -21.25 -8.95
C ILE A 148 0.74 -21.54 -7.57
N GLU A 149 0.86 -22.82 -7.20
CA GLU A 149 1.28 -23.24 -5.86
C GLU A 149 2.66 -22.69 -5.47
N ASP A 150 3.64 -22.79 -6.38
CA ASP A 150 4.99 -22.22 -6.23
C ASP A 150 4.98 -20.70 -5.98
N ALA A 151 3.96 -19.98 -6.47
CA ALA A 151 3.84 -18.53 -6.30
C ALA A 151 3.34 -18.15 -4.90
N TRP A 152 2.52 -18.97 -4.23
CA TRP A 152 2.04 -18.70 -2.87
C TRP A 152 3.19 -18.69 -1.87
N ASP A 153 4.07 -19.67 -2.00
CA ASP A 153 5.27 -19.84 -1.17
C ASP A 153 6.25 -18.68 -1.37
N GLN A 154 6.40 -18.22 -2.62
CA GLN A 154 7.20 -17.04 -2.93
C GLN A 154 6.55 -15.74 -2.45
N ASN A 155 5.22 -15.62 -2.53
CA ASN A 155 4.46 -14.48 -2.02
C ASN A 155 4.58 -14.37 -0.50
N LEU A 156 4.55 -15.51 0.22
CA LEU A 156 4.80 -15.56 1.66
C LEU A 156 6.21 -15.07 1.99
N ARG A 157 7.25 -15.61 1.32
CA ARG A 157 8.65 -15.15 1.49
C ARG A 157 8.80 -13.65 1.24
N ASN A 158 8.23 -13.14 0.15
CA ASN A 158 8.24 -11.73 -0.20
C ASN A 158 7.55 -10.86 0.86
N LYS A 159 6.41 -11.33 1.42
CA LYS A 159 5.65 -10.62 2.45
C LYS A 159 6.35 -10.61 3.80
N CYS A 160 6.99 -11.72 4.20
CA CYS A 160 7.85 -11.78 5.39
C CYS A 160 9.05 -10.84 5.27
N LYS A 161 9.71 -10.82 4.11
CA LYS A 161 10.79 -9.88 3.82
C LYS A 161 10.33 -8.42 3.91
N LEU A 162 9.19 -8.08 3.31
CA LEU A 162 8.59 -6.74 3.39
C LEU A 162 8.29 -6.34 4.84
N LEU A 163 7.74 -7.24 5.66
CA LEU A 163 7.47 -6.99 7.08
C LEU A 163 8.76 -6.64 7.85
N GLN A 164 9.84 -7.37 7.59
CA GLN A 164 11.14 -7.11 8.21
C GLN A 164 11.73 -5.78 7.73
N GLU A 165 11.84 -5.56 6.41
CA GLU A 165 12.39 -4.31 5.85
C GLU A 165 11.58 -3.08 6.27
N ALA A 166 10.24 -3.18 6.36
CA ALA A 166 9.39 -2.08 6.82
C ALA A 166 9.54 -1.82 8.32
N SER A 167 9.66 -2.88 9.14
CA SER A 167 9.95 -2.76 10.58
C SER A 167 11.28 -2.03 10.81
N ASP A 168 12.33 -2.45 10.09
CA ASP A 168 13.69 -1.94 10.27
C ASP A 168 13.86 -0.51 9.71
N THR A 169 13.19 -0.19 8.59
CA THR A 169 13.37 1.10 7.88
C THR A 169 12.37 2.18 8.31
N MET A 170 11.11 1.82 8.60
CA MET A 170 10.04 2.79 8.85
C MET A 170 9.65 2.92 10.34
N GLY A 171 9.97 1.93 11.17
CA GLY A 171 9.72 1.95 12.60
C GLY A 171 8.29 2.38 12.96
N VAL A 172 8.14 3.53 13.64
CA VAL A 172 6.84 4.05 14.12
C VAL A 172 5.94 4.67 13.04
N ALA A 173 6.43 4.84 11.81
CA ALA A 173 5.67 5.37 10.67
C ALA A 173 4.64 4.37 10.15
N ALA A 174 5.07 3.12 10.00
CA ALA A 174 4.27 2.01 9.52
C ALA A 174 3.44 1.43 10.67
N VAL A 175 2.11 1.39 10.52
CA VAL A 175 1.20 0.83 11.54
C VAL A 175 1.07 -0.68 11.37
N PHE A 176 0.84 -1.13 10.14
CA PHE A 176 0.78 -2.55 9.77
C PHE A 176 0.96 -2.75 8.26
N VAL A 177 1.24 -3.99 7.86
CA VAL A 177 1.22 -4.47 6.48
C VAL A 177 -0.05 -5.31 6.28
N PRO A 178 -0.91 -4.99 5.29
CA PRO A 178 -2.08 -5.81 5.00
C PRO A 178 -1.69 -7.07 4.23
N LEU A 179 -2.44 -8.14 4.49
CA LEU A 179 -2.28 -9.45 3.86
C LEU A 179 -3.54 -9.81 3.07
N LYS A 180 -3.38 -10.06 1.77
CA LYS A 180 -4.43 -10.63 0.92
C LYS A 180 -4.31 -12.15 0.96
N LEU A 181 -5.25 -12.85 1.59
CA LEU A 181 -5.20 -14.31 1.72
C LEU A 181 -5.20 -15.03 0.36
N THR A 182 -5.87 -14.45 -0.63
CA THR A 182 -5.87 -14.87 -2.04
C THR A 182 -4.48 -14.89 -2.70
N SER A 183 -3.50 -14.17 -2.16
CA SER A 183 -2.10 -14.23 -2.63
C SER A 183 -1.30 -15.41 -2.05
N LEU A 184 -1.84 -16.09 -1.03
CA LEU A 184 -1.21 -17.22 -0.32
C LEU A 184 -1.94 -18.56 -0.50
N GLY A 185 -3.05 -18.58 -1.24
CA GLY A 185 -3.87 -19.78 -1.41
C GLY A 185 -5.06 -19.53 -2.34
N SER A 186 -5.60 -20.60 -2.91
CA SER A 186 -6.70 -20.51 -3.87
C SER A 186 -7.92 -19.77 -3.31
N PRO A 187 -8.46 -18.75 -4.02
CA PRO A 187 -9.74 -18.13 -3.69
C PRO A 187 -10.87 -19.16 -3.49
N ARG A 188 -10.87 -20.24 -4.30
CA ARG A 188 -11.88 -21.30 -4.21
C ARG A 188 -11.83 -22.07 -2.88
N LEU A 189 -10.65 -22.24 -2.30
CA LEU A 189 -10.52 -22.84 -0.96
C LEU A 189 -11.13 -21.93 0.10
N LEU A 190 -10.89 -20.61 0.01
CA LEU A 190 -11.45 -19.63 0.94
C LEU A 190 -12.98 -19.57 0.86
N GLU A 191 -13.57 -19.68 -0.34
CA GLU A 191 -15.03 -19.82 -0.52
C GLU A 191 -15.58 -21.08 0.16
N VAL A 192 -14.95 -22.24 -0.08
CA VAL A 192 -15.39 -23.52 0.49
C VAL A 192 -15.28 -23.51 2.02
N MET A 193 -14.18 -23.01 2.57
CA MET A 193 -14.01 -22.83 4.02
C MET A 193 -15.11 -21.93 4.60
N THR A 194 -15.39 -20.80 3.95
CA THR A 194 -16.46 -19.88 4.37
C THR A 194 -17.84 -20.55 4.35
N HIS A 195 -18.13 -21.35 3.32
CA HIS A 195 -19.38 -22.10 3.19
C HIS A 195 -19.54 -23.25 4.21
N VAL A 196 -18.43 -23.84 4.68
CA VAL A 196 -18.46 -24.82 5.78
C VAL A 196 -18.64 -24.10 7.12
N MET A 197 -17.88 -23.03 7.38
CA MET A 197 -17.97 -22.26 8.63
C MET A 197 -19.34 -21.62 8.84
N SER A 198 -20.00 -21.15 7.78
CA SER A 198 -21.35 -20.58 7.89
C SER A 198 -22.39 -21.61 8.38
N LYS A 199 -22.17 -22.91 8.17
CA LYS A 199 -23.04 -23.98 8.71
C LYS A 199 -22.76 -24.30 10.17
N VAL A 200 -21.55 -24.01 10.66
CA VAL A 200 -21.17 -24.22 12.07
C VAL A 200 -21.73 -23.09 12.96
N CYS A 201 -21.78 -21.86 12.46
CA CYS A 201 -22.23 -20.69 13.23
C CYS A 201 -23.76 -20.47 13.28
N ILE A 202 -24.59 -21.46 12.90
CA ILE A 202 -26.07 -21.41 12.97
C ILE A 202 -26.61 -22.45 13.97
N ALA A 203 -25.77 -22.92 14.90
CA ALA A 203 -26.22 -23.58 16.12
C ALA A 203 -26.29 -22.52 17.26
N PRO A 204 -27.48 -22.20 17.80
CA PRO A 204 -27.63 -21.32 18.96
C PRO A 204 -27.16 -21.99 20.27
#